data_AF-A0A3D5B7K5-F1
#
_entry.id   AF-A0A3D5B7K5-F1
#
_cell.length_a   1.000
_cell.length_b   1.000
_cell.length_c   1.000
_cell.angle_alpha   90.00
_cell.angle_beta   90.00
_cell.angle_gamma   90.00
#
_symmetry.space_group_name_H-M   'P 1'
#
loop_
_entity.id
_entity.type
_entity.pdbx_description
1 polymer ?
#
loop_
_entity_poly.entity_id
_entity_poly.type
_entity_poly.pdbx_seq_one_letter_code
_entity_poly.pdbx_strand_id
1 'polypeptide(L)'
;MNNRKRRSVFLLLVITALLIGCVGLGAGFLAISSEVTEQFGKPAEGLSLTQKLAYPLDLYLHKDIMFSPAQMDGLEQGFIIDHGESVSMVCIRLENAGLITDAELFRTYLVY
;
A
#
# COMPACT_ATOMS: atom_id res chain seq x y z
N MET A 1 31.79 37.17 16.63
CA MET A 1 31.59 36.07 15.65
C MET A 1 30.60 36.54 14.59
N ASN A 2 31.05 36.83 13.36
CA ASN A 2 30.25 37.52 12.33
C ASN A 2 28.89 36.85 12.05
N ASN A 3 27.81 37.62 12.04
CA ASN A 3 26.43 37.17 11.78
C ASN A 3 26.29 36.35 10.47
N ARG A 4 27.15 36.59 9.48
CA ARG A 4 27.24 35.79 8.24
C ARG A 4 27.65 34.32 8.48
N LYS A 5 28.60 34.07 9.41
CA LYS A 5 29.04 32.70 9.74
C LYS A 5 27.94 31.93 10.49
N ARG A 6 27.23 32.58 11.42
CA ARG A 6 26.08 31.97 12.12
C ARG A 6 24.94 31.58 11.17
N ARG A 7 24.59 32.44 10.20
CA ARG A 7 23.61 32.11 9.16
C ARG A 7 24.03 30.94 8.28
N SER A 8 25.30 30.88 7.88
CA SER A 8 25.81 29.79 7.05
C SER A 8 25.78 28.44 7.78
N VAL A 9 26.11 28.41 9.08
CA VAL A 9 26.04 27.19 9.90
C VAL A 9 24.61 26.75 10.12
N PHE A 10 23.69 27.69 10.35
CA PHE A 10 22.26 27.39 10.48
C PHE A 10 21.67 26.82 9.17
N LEU A 11 21.98 27.43 8.03
CA LEU A 11 21.55 26.92 6.71
C LEU A 11 22.11 25.52 6.45
N LEU A 12 23.38 25.28 6.78
CA LEU A 12 24.00 23.96 6.64
C LEU A 12 23.26 22.91 7.50
N LEU A 13 22.96 23.23 8.75
CA LEU A 13 22.21 22.32 9.64
C LEU A 13 20.82 21.98 9.09
N VAL A 14 20.10 22.97 8.57
CA VAL A 14 18.76 22.75 7.98
C VAL A 14 18.85 21.86 6.75
N ILE A 15 19.82 22.10 5.85
CA ILE A 15 20.01 21.27 4.65
C ILE A 15 20.37 19.84 5.04
N THR A 16 21.28 19.66 6.01
CA THR A 16 21.65 18.33 6.49
C THR A 16 20.46 17.61 7.11
N ALA A 17 19.66 18.29 7.94
CA ALA A 17 18.45 17.70 8.52
C ALA A 17 17.44 17.29 7.43
N LEU A 18 17.28 18.11 6.39
CA LEU A 18 16.39 17.83 5.27
C LEU A 18 16.87 16.61 4.45
N LEU A 19 18.17 16.51 4.19
CA LEU A 19 18.76 15.34 3.52
C LEU A 19 18.56 14.06 4.32
N ILE A 20 18.80 14.09 5.64
CA ILE A 20 18.55 12.94 6.52
C ILE A 20 17.07 12.55 6.47
N GLY A 21 16.16 13.53 6.50
CA GLY A 21 14.72 13.29 6.35
C GLY A 21 14.37 12.61 5.03
N CYS A 22 14.89 13.08 3.90
CA CYS A 22 14.66 12.48 2.59
C CYS A 22 15.18 11.04 2.50
N VAL A 23 16.38 10.77 3.03
CA VAL A 23 16.95 9.42 3.07
C VAL A 23 16.11 8.51 3.95
N GLY A 24 15.66 8.99 5.11
CA GLY A 24 14.79 8.24 6.02
C GLY A 24 13.46 7.86 5.36
N LEU A 25 12.82 8.82 4.67
CA LEU A 25 11.58 8.56 3.93
C LEU A 25 11.78 7.54 2.80
N GLY A 26 12.87 7.66 2.04
CA GLY A 26 13.21 6.73 0.96
C GLY A 26 13.47 5.32 1.50
N ALA A 27 14.28 5.18 2.55
CA ALA A 27 14.57 3.90 3.18
C ALA A 27 13.32 3.26 3.80
N GLY A 28 12.48 4.06 4.46
CA GLY A 28 11.20 3.59 5.01
C GLY A 28 10.26 3.07 3.93
N PHE A 29 10.14 3.79 2.82
CA PHE A 29 9.33 3.33 1.69
C PHE A 29 9.87 2.03 1.08
N LEU A 30 11.20 1.89 0.93
CA LEU A 30 11.80 0.65 0.42
C LEU A 30 11.55 -0.54 1.36
N ALA A 31 11.61 -0.31 2.68
CA ALA A 31 11.29 -1.35 3.66
C ALA A 31 9.83 -1.82 3.54
N ILE A 32 8.88 -0.88 3.47
CA ILE A 32 7.45 -1.17 3.24
C ILE A 32 7.26 -1.92 1.94
N SER A 33 7.83 -1.41 0.84
CA SER A 33 7.68 -2.02 -0.49
C SER A 33 8.27 -3.44 -0.52
N SER A 34 9.36 -3.70 0.21
CA SER A 34 9.95 -5.04 0.30
C SER A 34 9.01 -6.00 1.02
N GLU A 35 8.44 -5.60 2.16
CA GLU A 35 7.51 -6.44 2.92
C GLU A 35 6.22 -6.71 2.15
N VAL A 36 5.65 -5.69 1.50
CA VAL A 36 4.48 -5.86 0.63
C VAL A 36 4.80 -6.78 -0.52
N THR A 37 6.01 -6.69 -1.11
CA THR A 37 6.40 -7.58 -2.22
C THR A 37 6.49 -9.04 -1.80
N GLU A 38 6.92 -9.29 -0.56
CA GLU A 38 6.99 -10.64 -0.01
C GLU A 38 5.59 -11.23 0.23
N GLN A 39 4.63 -10.43 0.69
CA GLN A 39 3.28 -10.88 1.03
C GLN A 39 2.30 -10.88 -0.15
N PHE A 40 2.37 -9.86 -1.01
CA PHE A 40 1.41 -9.58 -2.08
C PHE A 40 2.01 -9.65 -3.49
N GLY A 41 3.32 -9.80 -3.64
CA GLY A 41 3.98 -9.89 -4.95
C GLY A 41 4.43 -8.54 -5.52
N LYS A 42 4.88 -8.51 -6.78
CA LYS A 42 5.44 -7.29 -7.37
C LYS A 42 4.35 -6.45 -8.03
N PRO A 43 4.44 -5.11 -7.96
CA PRO A 43 3.51 -4.23 -8.68
C PRO A 43 3.53 -4.50 -10.19
N ALA A 44 2.35 -4.50 -10.81
CA ALA A 44 2.19 -4.68 -12.24
C ALA A 44 2.92 -3.57 -13.02
N GLU A 45 3.51 -3.95 -14.15
CA GLU A 45 4.37 -3.04 -14.93
C GLU A 45 3.61 -1.81 -15.43
N GLY A 46 2.33 -1.99 -15.78
CA GLY A 46 1.42 -0.97 -16.31
C GLY A 46 0.93 0.05 -15.27
N LEU A 47 1.25 -0.10 -13.98
CA LEU A 47 0.87 0.87 -12.96
C LEU A 47 1.60 2.20 -13.15
N SER A 48 0.86 3.29 -12.98
CA SER A 48 1.43 4.63 -12.94
C SER A 48 2.36 4.82 -11.74
N LEU A 49 3.23 5.83 -11.80
CA LEU A 49 4.16 6.15 -10.70
C LEU A 49 3.42 6.40 -9.38
N THR A 50 2.26 7.07 -9.43
CA THR A 50 1.45 7.33 -8.23
C THR A 50 0.87 6.04 -7.66
N GLN A 51 0.39 5.12 -8.51
CA GLN A 51 -0.14 3.82 -8.06
C GLN A 51 0.97 2.93 -7.46
N LYS A 52 2.16 2.93 -8.06
CA LYS A 52 3.33 2.20 -7.54
C LYS A 52 3.80 2.70 -6.17
N LEU A 53 3.41 3.92 -5.78
CA LEU A 53 3.67 4.47 -4.44
C LEU A 53 2.48 4.25 -3.50
N ALA A 54 1.25 4.50 -3.98
CA ALA A 54 0.04 4.46 -3.15
C ALA A 54 -0.37 3.03 -2.79
N TYR A 55 -0.36 2.08 -3.72
CA TYR A 55 -0.86 0.72 -3.49
C TYR A 55 -0.01 -0.06 -2.47
N PRO A 56 1.33 -0.04 -2.50
CA PRO A 56 2.09 -0.68 -1.42
C PRO A 56 1.79 -0.09 -0.06
N LEU A 57 1.63 1.24 0.05
CA LEU A 57 1.29 1.88 1.32
C LEU A 57 -0.08 1.42 1.82
N ASP A 58 -1.08 1.40 0.94
CA ASP A 58 -2.44 1.00 1.27
C ASP A 58 -2.52 -0.47 1.70
N LEU A 59 -1.90 -1.38 0.93
CA LEU A 59 -1.79 -2.80 1.25
C LEU A 59 -1.05 -3.03 2.56
N TYR A 60 0.04 -2.30 2.82
CA TYR A 60 0.80 -2.43 4.05
C TYR A 60 0.00 -2.00 5.29
N LEU A 61 -0.70 -0.86 5.21
CA LEU A 61 -1.47 -0.30 6.31
C LEU A 61 -2.68 -1.16 6.67
N HIS A 62 -3.28 -1.83 5.67
CA HIS A 62 -4.51 -2.61 5.84
C HIS A 62 -4.28 -4.14 5.72
N LYS A 63 -3.03 -4.61 5.76
CA LYS A 63 -2.70 -6.03 5.60
C LYS A 63 -3.42 -6.95 6.58
N ASP A 64 -3.62 -6.49 7.82
CA ASP A 64 -4.28 -7.28 8.86
C ASP A 64 -5.73 -7.59 8.50
N ILE A 65 -6.40 -6.70 7.74
CA ILE A 65 -7.77 -6.89 7.26
C ILE A 65 -7.80 -7.97 6.16
N MET A 66 -6.78 -8.02 5.30
CA MET A 66 -6.68 -9.01 4.21
C MET A 66 -6.41 -10.43 4.70
N PHE A 67 -5.63 -10.56 5.80
CA PHE A 67 -5.30 -11.86 6.38
C PHE A 67 -6.25 -12.30 7.50
N SER A 68 -7.16 -11.43 7.92
CA SER A 68 -8.23 -11.80 8.84
C SER A 68 -9.40 -12.42 8.06
N PRO A 69 -9.84 -13.63 8.39
CA PRO A 69 -10.99 -14.21 7.73
C PRO A 69 -12.24 -13.39 8.07
N ALA A 70 -13.05 -13.10 7.06
CA ALA A 70 -14.34 -12.45 7.24
C ALA A 70 -15.29 -13.28 8.14
N GLN A 71 -15.13 -14.61 8.14
CA GLN A 71 -15.82 -15.53 9.04
C GLN A 71 -14.88 -16.67 9.48
N MET A 72 -14.59 -16.75 10.79
CA MET A 72 -13.63 -17.74 11.34
C MET A 72 -14.07 -19.21 11.14
N ASP A 73 -15.38 -19.46 11.19
CA ASP A 73 -15.99 -20.79 11.01
C ASP A 73 -16.85 -20.85 9.73
N GLY A 74 -16.33 -20.30 8.64
CA GLY A 74 -17.03 -20.27 7.36
C GLY A 74 -17.20 -21.67 6.77
N LEU A 75 -18.42 -22.01 6.37
CA LEU A 75 -18.67 -23.19 5.53
C LEU A 75 -18.19 -22.90 4.11
N GLU A 76 -17.74 -23.94 3.40
CA GLU A 76 -17.43 -23.83 1.98
C GLU A 76 -18.67 -23.32 1.22
N GLN A 77 -18.49 -22.26 0.44
CA GLN A 77 -19.55 -21.66 -0.35
C GLN A 77 -19.12 -21.50 -1.80
N GLY A 78 -19.99 -21.90 -2.72
CA GLY A 78 -19.79 -21.68 -4.15
C GLY A 78 -19.99 -20.21 -4.50
N PHE A 79 -19.05 -19.64 -5.26
CA PHE A 79 -19.14 -18.29 -5.79
C PHE A 79 -18.98 -18.33 -7.31
N ILE A 80 -19.98 -17.84 -8.05
CA ILE A 80 -19.99 -17.86 -9.52
C ILE A 80 -19.81 -16.42 -10.02
N ILE A 81 -18.80 -16.23 -10.86
CA ILE A 81 -18.53 -14.97 -11.58
C ILE A 81 -19.20 -15.06 -12.95
N ASP A 82 -20.04 -14.09 -13.26
CA ASP A 82 -20.76 -14.06 -14.53
C ASP A 82 -19.91 -13.47 -15.66
N HIS A 83 -20.21 -13.86 -16.89
CA HIS A 83 -19.51 -13.31 -18.05
C HIS A 83 -19.76 -11.81 -18.20
N GLY A 84 -18.68 -11.05 -18.41
CA GLY A 84 -18.73 -9.60 -18.58
C GLY A 84 -18.85 -8.83 -17.27
N GLU A 85 -18.83 -9.52 -16.12
CA GLU A 85 -18.80 -8.86 -14.82
C GLU A 85 -17.47 -8.12 -14.62
N SER A 86 -17.55 -6.87 -14.14
CA SER A 86 -16.35 -6.09 -13.87
C SER A 86 -15.69 -6.57 -12.57
N VAL A 87 -14.36 -6.41 -12.49
CA VAL A 87 -13.59 -6.77 -11.27
C VAL A 87 -14.18 -6.09 -10.04
N SER A 88 -14.56 -4.81 -10.13
CA SER A 88 -15.18 -4.09 -9.02
C SER A 88 -16.50 -4.71 -8.56
N MET A 89 -17.34 -5.18 -9.47
CA MET A 89 -18.60 -5.85 -9.12
C MET A 89 -18.37 -7.21 -8.45
N VAL A 90 -17.39 -7.96 -8.94
CA VAL A 90 -16.96 -9.22 -8.30
C VAL A 90 -16.52 -8.97 -6.86
N CYS A 91 -15.66 -7.97 -6.62
CA CYS A 91 -15.20 -7.63 -5.27
C CYS A 91 -16.35 -7.24 -4.34
N ILE A 92 -17.27 -6.38 -4.80
CA ILE A 92 -18.45 -5.98 -4.01
C ILE A 92 -19.33 -7.18 -3.65
N ARG A 93 -19.52 -8.13 -4.58
CA ARG A 93 -20.30 -9.34 -4.30
C ARG A 93 -19.60 -10.29 -3.34
N LEU A 94 -18.27 -10.42 -3.44
CA LEU A 94 -17.49 -11.21 -2.49
C LEU A 94 -17.63 -10.64 -1.07
N GLU A 95 -17.55 -9.31 -0.92
CA GLU A 95 -17.73 -8.64 0.37
C GLU A 95 -19.16 -8.81 0.90
N ASN A 96 -20.18 -8.62 0.07
CA ASN A 96 -21.58 -8.84 0.45
C ASN A 96 -21.89 -10.29 0.83
N ALA A 97 -21.15 -11.25 0.26
CA ALA A 97 -21.24 -12.67 0.62
C ALA A 97 -20.41 -13.02 1.88
N GLY A 98 -19.72 -12.05 2.48
CA GLY A 98 -18.83 -12.26 3.63
C GLY A 98 -17.62 -13.12 3.30
N LEU A 99 -17.20 -13.19 2.03
CA LEU A 99 -16.01 -13.94 1.59
C LEU A 99 -14.72 -13.16 1.76
N ILE A 100 -14.80 -11.84 1.67
CA ILE A 100 -13.71 -10.89 1.91
C ILE A 100 -14.23 -9.77 2.81
N THR A 101 -13.33 -9.13 3.52
CA THR A 101 -13.69 -8.09 4.50
C THR A 101 -13.79 -6.69 3.88
N ASP A 102 -13.04 -6.45 2.80
CA ASP A 102 -12.98 -5.15 2.13
C ASP A 102 -12.85 -5.32 0.61
N ALA A 103 -13.87 -4.89 -0.14
CA ALA A 103 -13.89 -5.00 -1.59
C ALA A 103 -12.88 -4.09 -2.30
N GLU A 104 -12.63 -2.89 -1.77
CA GLU A 104 -11.74 -1.91 -2.39
C GLU A 104 -10.28 -2.34 -2.24
N LEU A 105 -9.89 -2.79 -1.04
CA LEU A 105 -8.56 -3.29 -0.73
C LEU A 105 -8.23 -4.56 -1.52
N PHE A 106 -9.20 -5.47 -1.63
CA PHE A 106 -9.03 -6.67 -2.46
C PHE A 106 -8.88 -6.30 -3.94
N ARG A 107 -9.63 -5.31 -4.43
CA ARG A 107 -9.46 -4.80 -5.80
C ARG A 107 -8.08 -4.15 -5.99
N THR A 108 -7.59 -3.40 -5.01
CA THR A 108 -6.23 -2.84 -5.02
C THR A 108 -5.21 -3.95 -5.15
N TYR A 109 -5.35 -5.04 -4.39
CA TYR A 109 -4.49 -6.23 -4.52
C TYR A 109 -4.57 -6.89 -5.89
N LEU A 110 -5.76 -7.06 -6.48
CA LEU A 110 -5.90 -7.67 -7.82
C LEU A 110 -5.29 -6.83 -8.95
N VAL A 111 -5.20 -5.51 -8.76
CA VAL A 111 -4.60 -4.57 -9.72
C VAL A 111 -3.10 -4.38 -9.46
N TYR A 112 -2.67 -4.57 -8.21
CA TYR A 112 -1.28 -4.55 -7.77
C TYR A 112 -0.50 -5.65 -8.47
#